data_AF-A0A926HF97-F1
#
_entry.id   AF-A0A926HF97-F1
#
_cell.length_a   1.000
_cell.length_b   1.000
_cell.length_c   1.000
_cell.angle_alpha   90.00
_cell.angle_beta   90.00
_cell.angle_gamma   90.00
#
_symmetry.space_group_name_H-M   'P 1'
#
loop_
_entity.id
_entity.type
_entity.pdbx_description
1 polymer ?
#
loop_
_entity_poly.entity_id
_entity_poly.type
_entity_poly.pdbx_seq_one_letter_code
_entity_poly.pdbx_strand_id
1 'polypeptide(L)' 'MKEPTEKKDVLQGTLALMVLKTLEAVGPLHGYGIARRIEQISGDKLALNYGT' A
#
# COMPACT_ATOMS: atom_id res chain seq x y z
N MET A 1 10.51 11.13 -26.08
CA MET A 1 11.30 10.18 -25.26
C MET A 1 10.55 10.01 -23.94
N LYS A 2 9.93 8.86 -23.69
CA LYS A 2 9.23 8.57 -22.42
C LYS A 2 10.23 7.82 -21.54
N GLU A 3 10.51 8.34 -20.34
CA GLU A 3 11.28 7.63 -19.34
C GLU A 3 10.58 6.31 -18.99
N PRO A 4 11.31 5.19 -18.86
CA PRO A 4 10.72 3.95 -18.37
C PRO A 4 10.40 4.17 -16.90
N THR A 5 9.12 4.32 -16.57
CA THR A 5 8.67 4.24 -15.17
C THR A 5 8.99 2.83 -14.69
N GLU A 6 10.13 2.68 -14.00
CA GLU A 6 10.43 1.52 -13.17
C GLU A 6 9.27 1.38 -12.18
N LYS A 7 8.28 0.57 -12.55
CA LYS A 7 7.31 0.06 -11.59
C LYS A 7 8.16 -0.75 -10.62
N LYS A 8 8.39 -0.21 -9.42
CA LYS A 8 9.01 -0.96 -8.34
C LYS A 8 8.16 -2.19 -8.13
N ASP A 9 8.64 -3.33 -8.63
CA ASP A 9 7.97 -4.60 -8.42
C ASP A 9 8.00 -4.88 -6.92
N VAL A 10 6.84 -4.62 -6.30
CA VAL A 10 6.62 -4.92 -4.89
C VAL A 10 6.64 -6.43 -4.77
N LEU A 11 7.58 -6.97 -4.00
CA LEU A 11 7.69 -8.41 -3.79
C LEU A 11 6.32 -8.98 -3.37
N GLN A 12 5.95 -10.11 -3.96
CA GLN A 12 4.69 -10.78 -3.66
C GLN A 12 4.55 -10.98 -2.15
N GLY A 13 3.39 -10.60 -1.59
CA GLY A 13 3.14 -10.69 -0.15
C GLY A 13 3.54 -9.46 0.67
N THR A 14 4.29 -8.50 0.13
CA THR A 14 4.64 -7.26 0.85
C THR A 14 3.38 -6.46 1.22
N LEU A 15 2.41 -6.37 0.32
CA LEU A 15 1.13 -5.71 0.61
C LEU A 15 0.38 -6.39 1.76
N ALA A 16 0.34 -7.72 1.77
CA ALA A 16 -0.30 -8.47 2.85
C ALA A 16 0.37 -8.18 4.21
N LEU A 17 1.71 -8.15 4.25
CA LEU A 17 2.44 -7.80 5.47
C LEU A 17 2.20 -6.35 5.89
N MET A 18 2.13 -5.40 4.96
CA MET A 18 1.79 -4.01 5.27
C MET A 18 0.36 -3.88 5.82
N VAL A 19 -0.60 -4.64 5.30
CA VAL A 19 -1.97 -4.70 5.83
C VAL A 19 -1.96 -5.25 7.27
N LEU A 20 -1.29 -6.37 7.52
CA LEU A 20 -1.20 -6.97 8.86
C LEU A 20 -0.54 -6.03 9.87
N LYS A 21 0.60 -5.42 9.50
CA LYS A 21 1.30 -4.44 10.34
C LYS A 21 0.47 -3.18 10.60
N THR A 22 -0.34 -2.77 9.62
CA THR A 22 -1.26 -1.64 9.81
C THR A 22 -2.31 -2.00 10.84
N LEU A 23 -2.98 -3.15 10.70
CA LEU A 23 -3.98 -3.61 11.66
C LEU A 23 -3.41 -3.83 13.06
N GLU A 24 -2.18 -4.34 13.16
CA GLU A 24 -1.45 -4.48 14.43
C GLU A 24 -1.19 -3.12 15.09
N ALA A 25 -0.81 -2.09 14.32
CA ALA A 25 -0.41 -0.79 14.86
C ALA A 25 -1.59 0.13 15.24
N VAL A 26 -2.71 0.07 14.51
CA VAL A 26 -3.85 1.01 14.67
C VAL A 26 -5.17 0.32 14.99
N GLY A 27 -5.19 -1.02 15.08
CA GLY A 27 -6.39 -1.79 15.34
C GLY A 27 -7.30 -1.94 14.12
N PRO A 28 -8.55 -2.39 14.32
CA PRO A 28 -9.50 -2.65 13.24
C PRO A 28 -9.78 -1.38 12.42
N LEU A 29 -9.64 -1.49 11.09
CA LEU A 29 -9.88 -0.40 10.14
C LEU A 29 -10.64 -0.89 8.91
N HIS A 30 -11.39 0.02 8.29
CA HIS A 30 -12.02 -0.23 6.99
C HIS A 30 -10.95 -0.35 5.89
N GLY A 31 -11.23 -1.08 4.81
CA GLY A 31 -10.29 -1.30 3.70
C GLY A 31 -9.72 -0.01 3.11
N TYR A 32 -10.55 1.03 2.99
CA TYR A 32 -10.11 2.38 2.61
C TYR A 32 -9.08 2.99 3.57
N GLY A 33 -9.33 2.87 4.89
CA GLY A 33 -8.42 3.40 5.91
C GLY A 33 -7.08 2.68 5.92
N ILE A 34 -7.08 1.36 5.70
CA ILE A 34 -5.86 0.56 5.56
C ILE A 34 -5.07 1.03 4.33
N ALA A 35 -5.73 1.16 3.17
CA ALA A 35 -5.08 1.62 1.95
C ALA A 35 -4.47 3.02 2.14
N ARG A 36 -5.25 3.98 2.66
CA ARG A 36 -4.76 5.34 2.94
C ARG A 36 -3.53 5.36 3.84
N ARG A 37 -3.50 4.50 4.87
CA ARG A 37 -2.39 4.42 5.80
C ARG A 37 -1.13 3.84 5.15
N ILE A 38 -1.28 2.84 4.29
CA ILE A 38 -0.17 2.24 3.55
C ILE A 38 0.40 3.25 2.53
N GLU A 39 -0.45 4.00 1.83
CA GLU A 39 0.00 5.05 0.90
C GLU A 39 0.84 6.11 1.63
N GLN A 40 0.35 6.60 2.78
CA GLN A 40 1.07 7.56 3.63
C GLN A 40 2.44 7.02 4.09
N ILE A 41 2.50 5.76 4.56
CA ILE A 41 3.75 5.15 5.02
C ILE A 41 4.73 4.94 3.85
N SER A 42 4.21 4.68 2.65
CA SER A 42 5.03 4.50 1.46
C SER A 42 5.59 5.81 0.88
N GLY A 43 5.10 6.96 1.35
CA GLY A 43 5.40 8.28 0.78
C GLY A 43 4.88 8.41 -0.66
N ASP A 44 3.63 7.97 -0.89
CA ASP A 44 2.93 7.97 -2.19
C ASP A 44 3.62 7.18 -3.31
N LYS A 45 4.58 6.30 -2.96
CA LYS A 45 5.28 5.42 -3.91
C LYS A 45 4.45 4.19 -4.29
N LEU A 46 3.40 3.92 -3.53
CA LEU A 46 2.55 2.75 -3.68
C LEU A 46 1.12 3.27 -3.79
N ALA A 47 0.57 3.26 -5.00
CA ALA A 47 -0.82 3.64 -5.26
C ALA A 47 -1.70 2.39 -5.13
N LEU A 48 -2.65 2.42 -4.19
CA LEU A 48 -3.54 1.30 -3.93
C LEU A 48 -4.90 1.54 -4.59
N ASN A 49 -5.42 0.52 -5.27
CA ASN A 49 -6.81 0.54 -5.71
C ASN A 49 -7.70 0.21 -4.51
N TYR A 50 -8.69 1.07 -4.27
CA TYR A 50 -9.57 1.01 -3.10
C TYR A 50 -10.75 0.01 -3.25
N GLY A 51 -10.66 -0.91 -4.19
CA GLY A 51 -11.76 -1.76 -4.65
C GLY A 51 -12.39 -1.21 -5.94
N THR A 52 -12.70 -2.12 -6.86
CA THR A 52 -13.58 -1.94 -8.02
C THR A 52 -14.70 -2.96 -7.93
#